data_AF-A0A3L8Q5A6-F1
#
_entry.id   AF-A0A3L8Q5A6-F1
#
_cell.length_a   1.000
_cell.length_b   1.000
_cell.length_c   1.000
_cell.angle_alpha   90.00
_cell.angle_beta   90.00
_cell.angle_gamma   90.00
#
_symmetry.space_group_name_H-M   'P 1'
#
loop_
_entity.id
_entity.type
_entity.pdbx_description
1 polymer ?
#
loop_
_entity_poly.entity_id
_entity_poly.type
_entity_poly.pdbx_seq_one_letter_code
_entity_poly.pdbx_strand_id
1 'polypeptide(L)'
;RVIHLLALKNYKKSELLACLEREGVVQKDKESLGKILQEVANLDANENSFSLKEHFFKDIQVDWPGYSERDRKTLEATLFQKTAPSTNATSTSQSLSLATSERHIPPRTAQ
;
A
#
# COMPACT_ATOMS: atom_id res chain seq x y z
N ARG A 1 -9.95 -2.93 9.96
CA ARG A 1 -10.33 -3.53 8.65
C ARG A 1 -10.29 -2.52 7.49
N VAL A 2 -10.96 -1.36 7.59
CA VAL A 2 -10.99 -0.35 6.49
C VAL A 2 -9.61 0.21 6.15
N ILE A 3 -8.83 0.59 7.17
CA ILE A 3 -7.46 1.10 6.97
C ILE A 3 -6.57 0.08 6.22
N HIS A 4 -6.77 -1.22 6.48
CA HIS A 4 -6.01 -2.29 5.85
C HIS A 4 -6.37 -2.43 4.35
N LEU A 5 -7.64 -2.26 3.99
CA LEU A 5 -8.03 -2.23 2.59
C LEU A 5 -7.35 -1.05 1.88
N LEU A 6 -7.47 0.15 2.45
CA LEU A 6 -6.90 1.37 1.85
C LEU A 6 -5.38 1.42 1.82
N ALA A 7 -4.71 0.69 2.71
CA ALA A 7 -3.26 0.65 2.75
C ALA A 7 -2.64 -0.06 1.53
N LEU A 8 -3.37 -1.00 0.92
CA LEU A 8 -2.94 -1.67 -0.31
C LEU A 8 -3.06 -0.77 -1.55
N LYS A 9 -4.18 -0.04 -1.65
CA LYS A 9 -4.48 0.87 -2.75
C LYS A 9 -5.63 1.80 -2.39
N ASN A 10 -5.80 2.86 -3.17
CA ASN A 10 -6.98 3.71 -3.07
C ASN A 10 -8.23 2.91 -3.49
N TYR A 11 -9.25 2.87 -2.63
CA TYR A 11 -10.50 2.17 -2.92
C TYR A 11 -11.65 3.15 -3.09
N LYS A 12 -12.59 2.82 -3.97
CA LYS A 12 -13.84 3.57 -4.14
C LYS A 12 -14.87 3.15 -3.11
N LYS A 13 -15.78 4.07 -2.75
CA LYS A 13 -16.89 3.75 -1.83
C LYS A 13 -17.66 2.51 -2.30
N SER A 14 -17.97 2.44 -3.59
CA SER A 14 -18.73 1.34 -4.20
C SER A 14 -18.06 -0.02 -4.03
N GLU A 15 -16.74 -0.08 -4.20
CA GLU A 15 -15.95 -1.32 -4.04
C GLU A 15 -15.91 -1.78 -2.59
N LEU A 16 -15.70 -0.83 -1.66
CA LEU A 16 -15.73 -1.11 -0.23
C LEU A 16 -17.10 -1.59 0.22
N LEU A 17 -18.16 -0.93 -0.27
CA LEU A 17 -19.54 -1.34 0.00
C LEU A 17 -19.80 -2.76 -0.51
N ALA A 18 -19.42 -3.08 -1.75
CA ALA A 18 -19.61 -4.42 -2.30
C ALA A 18 -18.82 -5.49 -1.52
N CYS A 19 -17.62 -5.16 -1.06
CA CYS A 19 -16.80 -6.06 -0.25
C CYS A 19 -17.46 -6.34 1.10
N LEU A 20 -18.00 -5.30 1.75
CA LEU A 20 -18.70 -5.41 3.03
C LEU A 20 -20.06 -6.10 2.89
N GLU A 21 -20.83 -5.83 1.84
CA GLU A 21 -22.10 -6.50 1.56
C GLU A 21 -21.91 -8.01 1.39
N ARG A 22 -20.79 -8.43 0.78
CA ARG A 22 -20.44 -9.85 0.66
C ARG A 22 -20.10 -10.51 1.99
N GLU A 23 -19.61 -9.75 2.96
CA GLU A 23 -19.36 -10.21 4.33
C GLU A 23 -20.61 -10.14 5.22
N GLY A 24 -21.77 -9.74 4.68
CA GLY A 24 -23.02 -9.67 5.43
C GLY A 24 -23.21 -8.38 6.25
N VAL A 25 -22.49 -7.31 5.90
CA VAL A 25 -22.55 -6.02 6.61
C VAL A 25 -23.90 -5.33 6.36
N VAL A 26 -24.54 -4.91 7.45
CA VAL A 26 -25.89 -4.32 7.47
C VAL A 26 -25.84 -2.84 7.06
N GLN A 27 -26.92 -2.30 6.47
CA GLN A 27 -27.02 -0.88 6.05
C GLN A 27 -26.56 0.13 7.12
N LYS A 28 -26.77 -0.14 8.42
CA LYS A 28 -26.35 0.73 9.53
C LYS A 28 -24.83 0.92 9.60
N ASP A 29 -24.08 -0.08 9.18
CA ASP A 29 -22.63 -0.03 9.08
C ASP A 29 -22.16 0.68 7.81
N LYS A 30 -23.00 0.81 6.75
CA LYS A 30 -22.66 1.61 5.55
C LYS A 30 -22.55 3.11 5.88
N GLU A 31 -23.43 3.63 6.72
CA GLU A 31 -23.34 5.03 7.20
C GLU A 31 -22.10 5.25 8.07
N SER A 32 -21.85 4.32 9.00
CA SER A 32 -20.68 4.36 9.88
C SER A 32 -19.39 4.26 9.07
N LEU A 33 -19.35 3.37 8.07
CA LEU A 33 -18.22 3.24 7.14
C LEU A 33 -17.92 4.55 6.43
N GLY A 34 -18.94 5.26 5.95
CA GLY A 34 -18.75 6.56 5.30
C GLY A 34 -18.05 7.58 6.21
N LYS A 35 -18.42 7.61 7.49
CA LYS A 35 -17.77 8.47 8.50
C LYS A 35 -16.35 8.02 8.81
N ILE A 36 -16.16 6.72 9.05
CA ILE A 36 -14.84 6.12 9.30
C ILE A 36 -13.91 6.41 8.13
N LEU A 37 -14.39 6.28 6.89
CA LEU A 37 -13.61 6.58 5.69
C LEU A 37 -13.17 8.04 5.63
N GLN A 38 -14.01 9.01 6.00
CA GLN A 38 -13.57 10.41 6.08
C GLN A 38 -12.57 10.66 7.22
N GLU A 39 -12.70 9.92 8.31
CA GLU A 39 -11.81 10.03 9.47
C GLU A 39 -10.43 9.45 9.16
N VAL A 40 -10.36 8.28 8.52
CA VAL A 40 -9.11 7.56 8.27
C VAL A 40 -8.53 7.76 6.87
N ALA A 41 -9.32 8.26 5.94
CA ALA A 41 -8.94 8.44 4.54
C ALA A 41 -9.30 9.83 4.04
N ASN A 42 -8.59 10.29 3.01
CA ASN A 42 -8.94 11.48 2.26
C ASN A 42 -9.81 11.07 1.08
N LEU A 43 -10.96 11.73 0.93
CA LEU A 43 -11.83 11.56 -0.23
C LEU A 43 -11.34 12.46 -1.36
N ASP A 44 -10.91 11.85 -2.45
CA ASP A 44 -10.66 12.56 -3.70
C ASP A 44 -12.00 12.84 -4.40
N ALA A 45 -12.41 14.10 -4.41
CA ALA A 45 -13.65 14.52 -5.06
C ALA A 45 -13.62 14.29 -6.58
N ASN A 46 -12.43 14.26 -7.18
CA ASN A 46 -12.25 14.04 -8.62
C ASN A 46 -12.46 12.57 -9.01
N GLU A 47 -11.80 11.65 -8.30
CA GLU A 47 -11.78 10.22 -8.63
C GLU A 47 -12.79 9.39 -7.80
N ASN A 48 -13.52 10.04 -6.88
CA ASN A 48 -14.37 9.42 -5.85
C ASN A 48 -13.67 8.26 -5.14
N SER A 49 -12.39 8.45 -4.87
CA SER A 49 -11.50 7.43 -4.34
C SER A 49 -11.03 7.85 -2.95
N PHE A 50 -10.95 6.88 -2.04
CA PHE A 50 -10.47 7.11 -0.68
C PHE A 50 -9.00 6.71 -0.62
N SER A 51 -8.16 7.62 -0.13
CA SER A 51 -6.73 7.39 0.07
C SER A 51 -6.39 7.40 1.55
N LEU A 52 -5.65 6.40 2.04
CA LEU A 52 -5.32 6.32 3.46
C LEU A 52 -4.47 7.52 3.90
N LYS A 53 -4.78 8.10 5.06
CA LYS A 53 -3.99 9.18 5.66
C LYS A 53 -2.67 8.65 6.20
N GLU A 54 -1.61 9.45 6.08
CA GLU A 54 -0.25 9.05 6.45
C GLU A 54 -0.12 8.55 7.89
N HIS A 55 -0.85 9.16 8.83
CA HIS A 55 -0.81 8.77 10.24
C HIS A 55 -1.31 7.34 10.49
N PHE A 56 -2.21 6.80 9.66
CA PHE A 56 -2.75 5.45 9.84
C PHE A 56 -1.85 4.36 9.27
N PHE A 57 -0.84 4.71 8.47
CA PHE A 57 0.10 3.71 7.94
C PHE A 57 0.87 3.01 9.07
N LYS A 58 1.07 3.67 10.21
CA LYS A 58 1.70 3.07 11.41
C LYS A 58 0.81 2.03 12.11
N ASP A 59 -0.51 2.12 11.93
CA ASP A 59 -1.50 1.19 12.51
C ASP A 59 -1.78 -0.04 11.62
N ILE A 60 -1.15 -0.10 10.44
CA ILE A 60 -1.36 -1.20 9.49
C ILE A 60 -0.57 -2.43 9.92
N GLN A 61 -1.23 -3.59 9.93
CA GLN A 61 -0.61 -4.87 10.28
C GLN A 61 -0.44 -5.77 9.06
N VAL A 62 0.80 -6.21 8.81
CA VAL A 62 1.14 -7.12 7.71
C VAL A 62 0.59 -8.53 7.90
N ASP A 63 0.34 -8.95 9.14
CA ASP A 63 -0.21 -10.27 9.46
C ASP A 63 -1.75 -10.30 9.49
N TRP A 64 -2.40 -9.32 8.84
CA TRP A 64 -3.86 -9.29 8.77
C TRP A 64 -4.39 -10.54 8.03
N PRO A 65 -5.37 -11.28 8.58
CA PRO A 65 -5.87 -12.53 7.99
C PRO A 65 -6.52 -12.36 6.61
N GLY A 66 -6.82 -11.13 6.20
CA GLY A 66 -7.31 -10.80 4.86
C GLY A 66 -6.21 -10.55 3.81
N TYR A 67 -4.92 -10.59 4.18
CA TYR A 67 -3.81 -10.36 3.26
C TYR A 67 -3.15 -11.64 2.80
N SER A 68 -3.12 -11.82 1.48
CA SER A 68 -2.29 -12.82 0.83
C SER A 68 -0.82 -12.39 0.90
N GLU A 69 0.11 -13.32 0.76
CA GLU A 69 1.56 -13.01 0.73
C GLU A 69 1.92 -11.94 -0.31
N ARG A 70 1.22 -11.95 -1.46
CA ARG A 70 1.34 -10.91 -2.51
C ARG A 70 0.86 -9.53 -2.03
N ASP A 71 -0.24 -9.50 -1.29
CA ASP A 71 -0.79 -8.26 -0.73
C ASP A 71 0.17 -7.70 0.31
N ARG A 72 0.76 -8.54 1.16
CA ARG A 72 1.77 -8.14 2.15
C ARG A 72 2.97 -7.47 1.52
N LYS A 73 3.56 -8.06 0.46
CA LYS A 73 4.67 -7.43 -0.27
C LYS A 73 4.29 -6.09 -0.90
N THR A 74 3.10 -6.02 -1.49
CA THR A 74 2.57 -4.79 -2.09
C THR A 74 2.38 -3.70 -1.04
N LEU A 75 1.84 -4.08 0.12
CA LEU A 75 1.64 -3.22 1.27
C LEU A 75 2.95 -2.65 1.80
N GLU A 76 3.95 -3.51 2.00
CA GLU A 76 5.29 -3.11 2.45
C GLU A 76 5.90 -2.08 1.49
N ALA A 77 5.88 -2.35 0.19
CA ALA A 77 6.38 -1.42 -0.82
C ALA A 77 5.63 -0.08 -0.79
N THR A 78 4.30 -0.13 -0.68
CA THR A 78 3.43 1.06 -0.64
C THR A 78 3.66 1.89 0.62
N LEU A 79 3.78 1.23 1.77
CA LEU A 79 4.16 1.84 3.05
C LEU A 79 5.50 2.54 2.92
N PHE A 80 6.53 1.83 2.45
CA PHE A 80 7.88 2.34 2.30
C PHE A 80 7.92 3.57 1.39
N GLN A 81 7.24 3.52 0.24
CA GLN A 81 7.18 4.62 -0.72
C GLN A 81 6.43 5.84 -0.17
N LYS A 82 5.37 5.63 0.62
CA LYS A 82 4.56 6.71 1.18
C LYS A 82 5.15 7.33 2.44
N THR A 83 5.94 6.58 3.21
CA THR A 83 6.65 7.10 4.39
C THR A 83 8.05 7.64 4.06
N ALA A 84 8.56 7.39 2.85
CA ALA A 84 9.83 7.96 2.43
C ALA A 84 9.67 9.46 2.12
N PRO A 85 10.52 10.34 2.70
CA PRO A 85 10.53 11.74 2.32
C PRO A 85 10.87 11.84 0.84
N SER A 86 9.95 12.42 0.07
CA SER A 86 9.99 12.40 -1.39
C SER A 86 11.27 13.02 -1.93
N THR A 87 12.15 12.19 -2.52
CA THR A 87 12.99 12.62 -3.64
C THR A 87 12.60 11.77 -4.84
N ASN A 88 12.03 12.45 -5.82
CA ASN A 88 11.73 12.02 -7.18
C ASN A 88 10.48 11.17 -7.41
N ALA A 89 9.49 11.86 -7.98
CA ALA A 89 8.66 11.36 -9.05
C ALA A 89 9.47 10.45 -10.00
N THR A 90 8.91 9.30 -10.38
CA THR A 90 8.68 8.88 -11.76
C THR A 90 8.16 7.44 -11.74
N SER A 91 7.10 7.20 -12.49
CA SER A 91 6.56 5.89 -12.83
C SER A 91 7.64 4.88 -13.28
N THR A 92 7.26 3.61 -13.18
CA THR A 92 7.65 2.55 -14.15
C THR A 92 9.04 1.92 -13.98
N SER A 93 8.98 0.61 -13.69
CA SER A 93 9.95 -0.44 -14.06
C SER A 93 11.38 -0.34 -13.53
N GLN A 94 11.77 -1.35 -12.74
CA GLN A 94 13.10 -2.01 -12.72
C GLN A 94 13.05 -3.04 -11.58
N SER A 95 12.90 -4.36 -11.78
CA SER A 95 13.77 -5.27 -12.54
C SER A 95 15.24 -4.87 -12.47
N LEU A 96 15.86 -5.05 -11.32
CA LEU A 96 17.32 -5.20 -11.23
C LEU A 96 17.63 -6.38 -10.32
N SER A 97 17.67 -7.54 -10.97
CA SER A 97 18.41 -8.71 -10.53
C SER A 97 19.82 -8.28 -10.12
N LEU A 98 20.21 -8.65 -8.91
CA LEU A 98 21.53 -8.49 -8.31
C LEU A 98 22.65 -8.74 -9.34
N ALA A 99 23.37 -7.68 -9.72
CA ALA A 99 24.74 -7.83 -10.19
C ALA A 99 25.60 -8.10 -8.96
N THR A 100 25.83 -9.37 -8.68
CA THR A 100 26.74 -9.81 -7.64
C THR A 100 28.16 -9.38 -7.96
N SER A 101 28.69 -8.55 -7.07
CA SER A 101 30.03 -8.66 -6.50
C SER A 101 31.20 -8.57 -7.48
N GLU A 102 31.71 -7.34 -7.63
CA GLU A 102 33.14 -7.11 -7.87
C GLU A 102 33.99 -8.03 -6.98
N ARG A 103 34.84 -8.84 -7.61
CA ARG A 103 36.02 -9.42 -6.97
C ARG A 103 37.24 -9.15 -7.83
N HIS A 104 37.80 -7.97 -7.61
CA HIS A 104 39.21 -7.75 -7.29
C HIS A 104 40.18 -8.85 -7.77
N ILE A 105 40.81 -8.62 -8.91
CA ILE A 105 42.06 -9.29 -9.32
C ILE A 105 43.20 -8.26 -9.21
N PRO A 106 44.22 -8.49 -8.37
CA PRO A 106 45.37 -7.59 -8.30
C PRO A 106 46.30 -7.82 -9.50
N PRO A 107 47.09 -6.81 -9.89
CA PRO A 107 48.05 -6.95 -10.98
C PRO A 107 49.27 -7.72 -10.45
N ARG A 108 49.79 -8.67 -11.25
CA ARG A 108 51.12 -9.22 -10.99
C ARG A 108 51.99 -9.10 -12.23
N THR A 109 53.10 -8.43 -11.98
CA THR A 109 54.17 -7.95 -12.84
C THR A 109 54.95 -9.06 -13.55
N ALA A 110 55.57 -8.61 -14.65
CA ALA A 110 56.54 -9.28 -15.51
C ALA A 110 57.63 -10.10 -14.78
N GLN A 111 58.01 -11.21 -15.40
CA GLN A 111 59.37 -11.48 -15.87
C GLN A 111 59.37 -12.59 -16.91
#